data_AF-M2QZP8-F1
#
_entry.id   AF-M2QZP8-F1
#
_cell.length_a   1.000
_cell.length_b   1.000
_cell.length_c   1.000
_cell.angle_alpha   90.00
_cell.angle_beta   90.00
_cell.angle_gamma   90.00
#
_symmetry.space_group_name_H-M   'P 1'
#
loop_
_entity.id
_entity.type
_entity.pdbx_description
1 polymer ?
#
loop_
_entity_poly.entity_id
_entity_poly.type
_entity_poly.pdbx_seq_one_letter_code
_entity_poly.pdbx_strand_id
1 'polypeptide(L)'
;CTPTKKARILTLYKENHPIQNIANTLQIHRSTIWYQLCNLRHYPSFYIVKPRPGRPHILSPRSLRHAAIAIESGMTNTAANVQCQLFPHMSEATVRR
;
A
#
# COMPACT_ATOMS: atom_id res chain seq x y z
N CYS A 1 -11.19 1.48 9.02
CA CYS A 1 -12.11 2.20 8.11
C CYS A 1 -12.10 1.49 6.75
N THR A 2 -13.24 1.01 6.26
CA THR A 2 -13.33 0.28 4.97
C THR A 2 -13.12 1.23 3.78
N PRO A 3 -12.72 0.73 2.60
CA PRO A 3 -12.54 1.58 1.40
C PRO A 3 -13.81 2.36 1.04
N THR A 4 -14.98 1.73 1.17
CA THR A 4 -16.29 2.35 0.96
C THR A 4 -16.58 3.49 1.94
N LYS A 5 -16.23 3.33 3.22
CA LYS A 5 -16.34 4.40 4.22
C LYS A 5 -15.36 5.54 3.93
N LYS A 6 -14.13 5.25 3.51
CA LYS A 6 -13.16 6.29 3.10
C LYS A 6 -13.67 7.11 1.90
N ALA A 7 -14.24 6.44 0.91
CA ALA A 7 -14.86 7.11 -0.24
C ALA A 7 -16.01 8.02 0.22
N ARG A 8 -16.92 7.52 1.07
CA ARG A 8 -18.02 8.33 1.63
C ARG A 8 -17.53 9.52 2.46
N ILE A 9 -16.45 9.37 3.23
CA ILE A 9 -15.82 10.50 3.94
C ILE A 9 -15.38 11.57 2.94
N LEU A 10 -14.71 11.18 1.85
CA LEU A 10 -14.21 12.11 0.85
C LEU A 10 -15.34 12.81 0.10
N THR A 11 -16.41 12.09 -0.27
CA THR A 11 -17.57 12.69 -0.97
C THR A 11 -18.26 13.71 -0.08
N LEU A 12 -18.60 13.34 1.15
CA LEU A 12 -19.30 14.23 2.08
C LEU A 12 -18.44 15.46 2.46
N TYR A 13 -17.12 15.29 2.54
CA TYR A 13 -16.20 16.40 2.77
C TYR A 13 -16.15 17.37 1.58
N LYS A 14 -16.15 16.85 0.33
CA LYS A 14 -16.21 17.67 -0.89
C LYS A 14 -17.56 18.40 -1.04
N GLU A 15 -18.63 17.81 -0.53
CA GLU A 15 -19.97 18.41 -0.44
C GLU A 15 -20.07 19.46 0.70
N ASN A 16 -18.97 19.80 1.36
CA ASN A 16 -18.87 20.77 2.45
C ASN A 16 -19.71 20.43 3.70
N HIS A 17 -20.01 19.16 3.94
CA HIS A 17 -20.64 18.76 5.19
C HIS A 17 -19.67 18.95 6.37
N PRO A 18 -20.14 19.47 7.52
CA PRO A 18 -19.28 19.62 8.68
C PRO A 18 -18.85 18.24 9.18
N ILE A 19 -17.60 18.12 9.63
CA ILE A 19 -16.99 16.86 10.09
C ILE A 19 -17.85 16.17 11.16
N GLN A 20 -18.55 16.95 11.99
CA GLN A 20 -19.48 16.43 13.00
C GLN A 20 -20.61 15.61 12.38
N ASN A 21 -21.21 16.10 11.30
CA ASN A 21 -22.30 15.42 10.62
C ASN A 21 -21.79 14.18 9.88
N ILE A 22 -20.58 14.25 9.31
CA ILE A 22 -19.91 13.08 8.71
C ILE A 22 -19.65 12.00 9.77
N ALA A 23 -19.22 12.40 10.97
CA ALA A 23 -18.98 11.48 12.09
C ALA A 23 -20.25 10.77 12.53
N ASN A 24 -21.33 11.53 12.69
CA ASN A 24 -22.63 11.00 13.09
C ASN A 24 -23.24 10.08 12.02
N THR A 25 -23.20 10.50 10.75
CA THR A 25 -23.77 9.74 9.61
C THR A 25 -23.05 8.42 9.35
N LEU A 26 -21.72 8.41 9.47
CA LEU A 26 -20.91 7.21 9.23
C LEU A 26 -20.65 6.38 10.49
N GLN A 27 -21.06 6.89 11.66
CA GLN A 27 -20.75 6.35 12.98
C GLN A 27 -19.24 6.12 13.16
N ILE A 28 -18.45 7.16 12.88
CA ILE A 28 -16.99 7.13 12.99
C ILE A 28 -16.53 8.29 13.86
N HIS A 29 -15.57 8.05 14.75
CA HIS A 29 -15.00 9.11 15.56
C HIS A 29 -14.34 10.21 14.70
N ARG A 30 -14.53 11.48 15.08
CA ARG A 30 -14.05 12.66 14.32
C ARG A 30 -12.55 12.62 14.02
N SER A 31 -11.74 12.15 14.98
CA SER A 31 -10.28 12.02 14.77
C SER A 31 -9.93 11.04 13.66
N THR A 32 -10.72 9.99 13.48
CA THR A 32 -10.52 9.01 12.41
C THR A 32 -10.84 9.61 11.05
N ILE A 33 -11.85 10.48 10.96
CA ILE A 33 -12.17 11.21 9.73
C ILE A 33 -10.99 12.12 9.33
N TRP A 34 -10.50 12.92 10.27
CA TRP A 34 -9.35 13.81 10.04
C TRP A 34 -8.12 13.03 9.58
N TYR A 35 -7.80 11.92 10.27
CA TYR A 35 -6.71 11.03 9.89
C TYR A 35 -6.88 10.48 8.45
N GLN A 36 -8.09 10.05 8.07
CA GLN A 36 -8.33 9.55 6.71
C GLN A 36 -8.22 10.65 5.64
N LEU A 37 -8.70 11.86 5.91
CA LEU A 37 -8.57 12.99 4.97
C LEU A 37 -7.09 13.35 4.74
N CYS A 38 -6.29 13.43 5.82
CA CYS A 38 -4.84 13.61 5.70
C CYS A 38 -4.19 12.48 4.91
N ASN A 39 -4.53 11.23 5.21
CA ASN A 39 -3.98 10.09 4.49
C ASN A 39 -4.35 10.12 3.00
N LEU A 40 -5.59 10.45 2.63
CA LEU A 40 -6.02 10.53 1.23
C LEU A 40 -5.33 11.65 0.47
N ARG A 41 -4.93 12.73 1.16
CA ARG A 41 -4.11 13.80 0.56
C ARG A 41 -2.71 13.32 0.19
N HIS A 42 -2.11 12.45 1.01
CA HIS A 42 -0.77 11.89 0.74
C HIS A 42 -0.80 10.66 -0.16
N TYR A 43 -1.85 9.85 -0.06
CA TYR A 43 -2.02 8.58 -0.77
C TYR A 43 -3.43 8.54 -1.37
N PRO A 44 -3.60 8.90 -2.65
CA PRO A 44 -4.93 9.09 -3.27
C PRO A 44 -5.71 7.80 -3.53
N SER A 45 -5.36 6.68 -2.90
CA SER A 45 -6.05 5.40 -3.07
C SER A 45 -6.73 4.94 -1.79
N PHE A 46 -8.00 4.54 -1.91
CA PHE A 46 -8.82 4.03 -0.81
C PHE A 46 -8.38 2.65 -0.32
N TYR A 47 -7.67 1.89 -1.17
CA TYR A 47 -7.24 0.53 -0.92
C TYR A 47 -5.84 0.41 -0.34
N ILE A 48 -5.06 1.49 -0.37
CA ILE A 48 -3.71 1.46 0.21
C ILE A 48 -3.81 1.22 1.72
N VAL A 49 -3.17 0.13 2.15
CA VAL A 49 -2.90 -0.17 3.55
C VAL A 49 -1.46 0.25 3.81
N LYS A 50 -1.28 1.30 4.60
CA LYS A 50 0.06 1.74 5.00
C LYS A 50 0.75 0.59 5.75
N PRO A 51 1.95 0.15 5.33
CA PRO A 51 2.69 -0.84 6.08
C PRO A 51 2.98 -0.32 7.49
N ARG A 52 2.79 -1.17 8.50
CA ARG A 52 3.08 -0.83 9.90
C ARG A 52 4.60 -0.81 10.10
N PRO A 53 5.14 0.16 10.86
CA PRO A 53 6.55 0.15 11.22
C PRO A 53 6.90 -1.16 11.93
N GLY A 54 8.09 -1.70 11.65
CA GLY A 54 8.58 -2.95 12.24
C GLY A 54 8.23 -4.23 11.47
N ARG A 55 7.43 -4.18 10.39
CA ARG A 55 7.26 -5.35 9.52
C ARG A 55 8.50 -5.49 8.62
N PRO A 56 9.33 -6.53 8.78
CA PRO A 56 10.46 -6.74 7.88
C PRO A 56 9.94 -6.93 6.46
N HIS A 57 10.53 -6.19 5.52
CA HIS A 57 10.30 -6.46 4.10
C HIS A 57 10.91 -7.80 3.75
N ILE A 58 10.16 -8.67 3.08
CA ILE A 58 10.62 -10.03 2.71
C ILE A 58 11.86 -9.94 1.81
N LEU A 59 11.91 -8.91 0.96
CA LEU A 59 13.09 -8.55 0.19
C LEU A 59 13.63 -7.21 0.69
N SER A 60 14.92 -7.17 0.99
CA SER A 60 15.59 -5.92 1.34
C SER A 60 15.70 -5.01 0.11
N PRO A 61 15.84 -3.67 0.28
CA PRO A 61 16.09 -2.76 -0.85
C PRO A 61 17.32 -3.15 -1.68
N ARG A 62 18.35 -3.73 -1.03
CA ARG A 62 19.56 -4.22 -1.71
C ARG A 62 19.27 -5.44 -2.57
N SER A 63 18.46 -6.38 -2.06
CA SER A 63 18.01 -7.56 -2.79
C SER A 63 17.23 -7.17 -4.05
N LEU A 64 16.33 -6.20 -3.94
CA LEU A 64 15.56 -5.68 -5.08
C LEU A 64 16.46 -5.05 -6.16
N ARG A 65 17.49 -4.29 -5.75
CA ARG A 65 18.47 -3.72 -6.70
C ARG A 65 19.25 -4.81 -7.45
N HIS A 66 19.69 -5.86 -6.75
CA HIS A 66 20.38 -6.98 -7.41
C HIS A 66 19.47 -7.70 -8.42
N ALA A 67 18.19 -7.89 -8.08
CA ALA A 67 17.22 -8.47 -8.99
C ALA A 67 17.01 -7.58 -10.23
N ALA A 68 16.86 -6.27 -10.05
CA ALA A 68 16.72 -5.32 -11.15
C ALA A 68 17.94 -5.35 -12.10
N ILE A 69 19.16 -5.33 -11.55
CA ILE A 69 20.40 -5.39 -12.34
C ILE A 69 20.48 -6.72 -13.13
N ALA A 70 20.09 -7.84 -12.53
CA ALA A 70 20.11 -9.14 -13.21
C ALA A 70 19.08 -9.27 -14.33
N ILE A 71 17.97 -8.52 -14.25
CA ILE A 71 16.97 -8.43 -15.32
C ILE A 71 17.50 -7.50 -16.43
N GLU A 72 18.02 -6.33 -16.07
CA GLU A 72 18.59 -5.35 -17.01
C GLU A 72 19.79 -5.92 -17.78
N SER A 73 20.62 -6.74 -17.13
CA SER A 73 21.76 -7.39 -17.78
C SER A 73 21.39 -8.57 -18.68
N GLY A 74 20.11 -8.94 -18.76
CA GLY A 74 19.64 -10.09 -19.53
C GLY A 74 20.06 -11.45 -18.97
N MET A 75 20.66 -11.49 -17.76
CA MET A 75 21.00 -12.75 -17.08
C MET A 75 19.75 -13.54 -16.69
N THR A 76 18.63 -12.86 -16.45
CA THR A 76 17.37 -13.46 -16.06
C THR A 76 16.20 -12.85 -16.81
N ASN A 77 15.48 -13.68 -17.57
CA ASN A 77 14.30 -13.24 -18.34
C ASN A 77 12.96 -13.51 -17.62
N THR A 78 12.98 -14.31 -16.55
CA THR A 78 11.77 -14.80 -15.87
C THR A 78 11.93 -14.75 -14.35
N ALA A 79 10.84 -14.49 -13.62
CA ALA A 79 10.81 -14.47 -12.16
C ALA A 79 11.32 -15.79 -11.53
N ALA A 80 11.04 -16.93 -12.17
CA ALA A 80 11.58 -18.23 -11.77
C ALA A 80 13.13 -18.27 -11.82
N ASN A 81 13.74 -17.67 -12.85
CA ASN A 81 15.21 -17.63 -12.97
C ASN A 81 15.84 -16.71 -11.92
N VAL A 82 15.19 -15.58 -11.63
CA VAL A 82 15.58 -14.68 -10.53
C VAL A 82 15.50 -15.42 -9.19
N GLN A 83 14.45 -16.21 -8.98
CA GLN A 83 14.29 -17.03 -7.77
C GLN A 83 15.40 -18.07 -7.65
N CYS A 84 15.63 -18.89 -8.67
CA CYS A 84 16.67 -19.92 -8.64
C CYS A 84 18.08 -19.33 -8.45
N GLN A 85 18.40 -18.21 -9.09
CA GLN A 85 19.76 -17.65 -9.07
C GLN A 85 20.05 -16.76 -7.86
N LEU A 86 19.08 -15.93 -7.43
CA LEU A 86 19.31 -14.89 -6.43
C LEU A 86 18.62 -15.18 -5.09
N PHE A 87 17.49 -15.89 -5.11
CA PHE A 87 16.66 -16.10 -3.90
C PHE A 87 16.14 -17.54 -3.79
N PRO A 88 17.01 -18.57 -3.75
CA PRO A 88 16.58 -19.98 -3.81
C PRO A 88 15.72 -20.40 -2.61
N HIS A 89 15.83 -19.68 -1.49
CA HIS A 89 15.07 -19.88 -0.26
C HIS A 89 13.69 -19.19 -0.27
N MET A 90 13.39 -18.37 -1.29
CA MET A 90 12.14 -17.64 -1.41
C MET A 90 11.20 -18.31 -2.40
N SER A 91 9.89 -18.16 -2.20
CA SER A 91 8.91 -18.66 -3.18
C SER A 91 8.86 -17.76 -4.41
N GLU A 92 8.64 -18.36 -5.59
CA GLU A 92 8.50 -17.62 -6.86
C GLU A 92 7.42 -16.54 -6.78
N ALA A 93 6.29 -16.85 -6.12
CA ALA A 93 5.20 -15.91 -5.89
C ALA A 93 5.64 -14.66 -5.11
N THR A 94 6.65 -14.77 -4.24
CA THR A 94 7.22 -13.64 -3.49
C THR A 94 8.13 -12.78 -4.37
N VAL A 95 8.93 -13.41 -5.24
CA VAL A 95 9.85 -12.72 -6.16
C VAL A 95 9.08 -11.98 -7.26
N ARG A 96 7.93 -12.51 -7.69
CA ARG A 96 7.05 -11.90 -8.70
C ARG A 96 6.29 -10.67 -8.19
N ARG A 97 6.12 -10.53 -6.88
CA ARG A 97 5.21 -9.56 -6.25
C ARG A 97 5.86 -8.20 -6.03
#